data_AF-A0A7L3NXR8-F1
#
_entry.id   AF-A0A7L3NXR8-F1
#
_cell.length_a   1.000
_cell.length_b   1.000
_cell.length_c   1.000
_cell.angle_alpha   90.00
_cell.angle_beta   90.00
_cell.angle_gamma   90.00
#
_symmetry.space_group_name_H-M   'P 1'
#
loop_
_entity.id
_entity.type
_entity.pdbx_description
1 polymer ?
#
loop_
_entity_poly.entity_id
_entity_poly.type
_entity_poly.pdbx_seq_one_letter_code
_entity_poly.pdbx_strand_id
1 'polypeptide(L)' 'SSAAASKLGVIPMEGSHWLSVKDVLAEVSKRGHEIVVLTLDNKILIDSLGMYELKTCPVPFKKEEMEELIR' A
#
# COMPACT_ATOMS: atom_id res chain seq x y z
N SER A 1 16.32 25.52 9.63
CA SER A 1 15.59 24.49 10.40
C SER A 1 14.98 23.54 9.38
N SER A 2 15.56 22.35 9.19
CA SER A 2 14.97 21.35 8.30
C SER A 2 13.80 20.73 9.06
N ALA A 3 12.57 21.04 8.65
CA ALA A 3 11.41 20.32 9.16
C ALA A 3 11.59 18.86 8.74
N ALA A 4 11.78 17.96 9.72
CA ALA A 4 11.85 16.54 9.43
C ALA A 4 10.49 16.09 8.88
N ALA A 5 10.41 15.89 7.56
CA ALA A 5 9.26 15.24 6.95
C ALA A 5 9.13 13.85 7.60
N SER A 6 7.98 13.58 8.23
CA SER A 6 7.74 12.31 8.90
C SER A 6 7.23 11.30 7.88
N LYS A 7 7.84 10.10 7.89
CA LYS A 7 7.63 9.04 6.91
C LYS A 7 6.96 7.83 7.56
N LEU A 8 5.83 7.38 7.00
CA LEU A 8 5.05 6.25 7.48
C LEU A 8 5.22 5.04 6.55
N GLY A 9 5.52 3.87 7.11
CA GLY A 9 5.55 2.59 6.41
C GLY A 9 4.27 1.79 6.66
N VAL A 10 3.67 1.25 5.60
CA VAL A 10 2.43 0.45 5.66
C VAL A 10 2.64 -0.86 4.90
N ILE A 11 2.22 -1.98 5.52
CA ILE A 11 2.16 -3.30 4.89
C ILE A 11 0.68 -3.72 4.89
N PRO A 12 0.00 -3.64 3.75
CA PRO A 12 -1.42 -3.94 3.65
C PRO A 12 -1.68 -5.44 3.53
N MET A 13 -2.88 -5.85 3.95
CA MET A 13 -3.47 -7.13 3.56
C MET A 13 -4.38 -6.90 2.34
N GLU A 14 -4.38 -7.85 1.40
CA GLU A 14 -5.28 -7.81 0.25
C GLU A 14 -6.75 -8.02 0.68
N GLY A 15 -7.71 -7.51 -0.09
CA GLY A 15 -9.14 -7.67 0.14
C GLY A 15 -9.85 -6.43 0.70
N SER A 16 -11.03 -6.62 1.30
CA SER A 16 -11.89 -5.52 1.78
C SER A 16 -11.22 -4.63 2.84
N HIS A 17 -10.32 -5.19 3.65
CA HIS A 17 -9.54 -4.41 4.62
C HIS A 17 -8.68 -3.32 3.99
N TRP A 18 -8.19 -3.53 2.76
CA TRP A 18 -7.39 -2.54 2.06
C TRP A 18 -8.18 -1.27 1.74
N LEU A 19 -9.49 -1.40 1.45
CA LEU A 19 -10.35 -0.25 1.19
C LEU A 19 -10.39 0.70 2.39
N SER A 20 -10.55 0.15 3.60
CA SER A 20 -10.53 0.95 4.83
C SER A 20 -9.17 1.60 5.10
N VAL A 21 -8.07 0.93 4.72
CA VAL A 21 -6.72 1.50 4.86
C VAL A 21 -6.53 2.68 3.90
N LYS A 22 -7.08 2.66 2.68
CA LYS A 22 -6.98 3.77 1.72
C LYS A 22 -7.48 5.09 2.31
N ASP A 23 -8.60 5.07 3.03
CA ASP A 23 -9.18 6.27 3.65
C ASP A 23 -8.25 6.86 4.72
N VAL A 24 -7.62 6.00 5.52
CA VAL A 24 -6.62 6.41 6.52
C VAL A 24 -5.39 7.01 5.84
N LEU A 25 -4.89 6.38 4.78
CA LEU A 25 -3.73 6.89 4.04
C LEU A 25 -4.02 8.25 3.39
N ALA A 26 -5.23 8.47 2.90
CA ALA A 26 -5.63 9.76 2.34
C ALA A 26 -5.57 10.88 3.40
N GLU A 27 -6.03 10.59 4.62
CA GLU A 27 -6.01 11.56 5.72
C GLU A 27 -4.58 11.83 6.22
N VAL A 28 -3.73 10.80 6.29
CA VAL A 28 -2.31 10.93 6.64
C VAL A 28 -1.54 11.73 5.58
N SER A 29 -1.82 11.49 4.30
CA SER A 29 -1.22 12.22 3.18
C SER A 29 -1.58 13.70 3.21
N LYS A 30 -2.85 14.04 3.48
CA LYS A 30 -3.31 15.44 3.65
C LYS A 30 -2.61 16.19 4.78
N ARG A 31 -2.13 15.48 5.80
CA ARG A 31 -1.38 16.06 6.93
C ARG A 31 0.10 16.31 6.60
N GLY A 32 0.54 16.00 5.38
CA GLY A 32 1.90 16.25 4.91
C GLY A 32 2.89 15.13 5.25
N HIS A 33 2.40 13.96 5.64
CA HIS A 33 3.26 12.80 5.86
C HIS A 33 3.61 12.12 4.53
N GLU A 34 4.87 11.73 4.37
CA GLU A 34 5.26 10.83 3.29
C GLU A 34 4.85 9.41 3.64
N ILE A 35 4.21 8.71 2.70
CA ILE A 35 3.71 7.35 2.93
C ILE A 35 4.42 6.40 1.98
N VAL A 36 4.90 5.26 2.50
CA VAL A 36 5.39 4.13 1.69
C VAL A 36 4.55 2.91 1.98
N VAL A 37 3.95 2.36 0.95
CA VAL A 37 3.23 1.09 0.99
C VAL A 37 4.14 0.01 0.42
N LEU A 38 4.38 -1.05 1.18
CA LEU A 38 5.10 -2.23 0.71
C LEU A 38 4.09 -3.35 0.46
N THR A 39 4.04 -3.86 -0.76
CA THR A 39 3.16 -4.97 -1.15
C THR A 39 3.95 -6.06 -1.91
N LEU A 40 3.28 -7.12 -2.32
CA LEU A 40 3.81 -8.15 -3.20
C LEU A 40 3.80 -7.66 -4.66
N ASP A 41 4.72 -8.13 -5.49
CA ASP A 41 4.74 -7.81 -6.92
C ASP A 41 3.49 -8.32 -7.67
N ASN A 42 2.87 -9.38 -7.16
CA ASN A 42 1.63 -9.97 -7.66
C ASN A 42 0.33 -9.38 -7.06
N LYS A 43 0.39 -8.20 -6.41
CA LYS A 43 -0.77 -7.49 -5.84
C LYS A 43 -2.01 -7.48 -6.74
N ILE A 44 -3.20 -7.50 -6.13
CA ILE A 44 -4.48 -7.58 -6.87
C ILE A 44 -5.29 -6.29 -6.72
N LEU A 45 -5.43 -5.75 -5.51
CA LEU A 45 -6.32 -4.60 -5.22
C LEU A 45 -5.57 -3.30 -4.88
N ILE A 46 -4.24 -3.35 -4.84
CA ILE A 46 -3.37 -2.24 -4.44
C ILE A 46 -2.83 -1.54 -5.67
N ASP A 47 -3.30 -0.31 -5.88
CA ASP A 47 -2.88 0.54 -7.00
C ASP A 47 -1.95 1.67 -6.54
N SER A 48 -1.41 2.46 -7.47
CA SER A 48 -0.73 3.72 -7.18
C SER A 48 -1.72 4.86 -7.37
N LEU A 49 -2.13 5.55 -6.30
CA LEU A 49 -3.08 6.68 -6.37
C LEU A 49 -2.43 8.06 -6.13
N GLY A 50 -1.10 8.16 -6.23
CA GLY A 50 -0.36 9.40 -6.01
C GLY A 50 -0.32 9.88 -4.54
N MET A 51 -1.02 9.19 -3.63
CA MET A 51 -1.05 9.49 -2.20
C MET A 51 0.10 8.85 -1.40
N TYR A 52 0.80 7.88 -1.99
CA TYR A 52 1.91 7.15 -1.38
C TYR A 52 2.89 6.63 -2.43
N GLU A 53 4.14 6.40 -2.00
CA GLU A 53 5.14 5.63 -2.72
C GLU A 53 4.78 4.13 -2.59
N LEU A 54 4.74 3.40 -3.70
CA LEU A 54 4.47 1.96 -3.69
C LEU A 54 5.76 1.20 -3.96
N LYS A 55 6.11 0.28 -3.05
CA LYS A 55 7.21 -0.67 -3.21
C LYS A 55 6.66 -2.09 -3.28
N THR A 56 7.29 -2.92 -4.10
CA THR A 56 6.91 -4.32 -4.28
C THR A 56 8.05 -5.24 -3.86
N CYS A 57 7.72 -6.34 -3.20
CA CYS A 57 8.63 -7.43 -2.88
C CYS A 57 8.31 -8.64 -3.78
N PRO A 58 9.32 -9.30 -4.37
CA PRO A 58 9.09 -10.49 -5.18
C PRO A 58 8.63 -11.67 -4.32
N VAL A 59 7.69 -12.46 -4.86
CA VAL A 59 7.21 -13.69 -4.22
C VAL A 59 7.23 -14.88 -5.19
N PRO A 60 7.32 -16.12 -4.68
CA PRO A 60 7.46 -17.30 -5.53
C PRO A 60 6.15 -17.78 -6.18
N PHE A 61 5.03 -17.08 -5.95
CA PHE A 61 3.71 -17.44 -6.45
C PHE A 61 3.17 -16.37 -7.42
N LYS A 62 2.48 -16.82 -8.47
CA LYS A 62 1.95 -15.94 -9.51
C LYS A 62 0.72 -15.19 -9.04
N LYS A 63 0.31 -14.19 -9.82
CA LYS A 63 -0.90 -13.40 -9.53
C LYS A 63 -2.15 -14.26 -9.57
N GLU A 64 -2.24 -15.18 -10.53
CA GLU A 64 -3.41 -16.05 -10.70
C GLU A 64 -3.63 -16.95 -9.47
N GLU A 65 -2.54 -17.46 -8.88
CA GLU A 65 -2.59 -18.25 -7.64
C GLU A 65 -3.13 -17.43 -6.46
N MET A 66 -2.81 -16.13 -6.41
CA MET A 66 -3.34 -15.23 -5.38
C MET A 66 -4.80 -14.83 -5.66
N GLU A 67 -5.20 -14.71 -6.93
CA GLU A 67 -6.59 -14.44 -7.31
C GLU A 67 -7.52 -15.60 -6.93
N GLU A 68 -7.07 -16.85 -7.00
CA GLU A 68 -7.82 -18.01 -6.52
C GLU A 68 -8.07 -17.99 -5.00
N LEU A 69 -7.13 -17.46 -4.21
CA LEU A 69 -7.25 -17.40 -2.74
C LEU A 69 -8.18 -16.29 -2.24
N ILE A 70 -8.43 -15.26 -3.06
CA ILE A 70 -9.25 -14.10 -2.69
C ILE A 70 -10.70 -14.25 -3.19
N ARG A 71 -10.97 -15.26 -4.03
CA ARG A 71 -12.28 -15.55 -4.60
C ARG A 71 -13.30 -16.08 -3.59
#